data_AF-A0A8J8TL04-F1
#
_entry.id   AF-A0A8J8TL04-F1
#
_cell.length_a   1.000
_cell.length_b   1.000
_cell.length_c   1.000
_cell.angle_alpha   90.00
_cell.angle_beta   90.00
_cell.angle_gamma   90.00
#
_symmetry.space_group_name_H-M   'P 1'
#
loop_
_entity.id
_entity.type
_entity.pdbx_description
1 polymer ?
#
loop_
_entity_poly.entity_id
_entity_poly.type
_entity_poly.pdbx_seq_one_letter_code
_entity_poly.pdbx_strand_id
1 'polypeptide(L)'
;MSNNKDWDIAIKRGVEHNIPRVFKVLREHPYLEDLARKVREGKLEVLSNLDHYIDMTIKAVEKIGGKAYFAENAEQAREIVGKIVGSKKRIVLGKSMVAYEVGLRKYLQSLDNEVWETDLG
;
A
#
# COMPACT_ATOMS: atom_id res chain seq x y z
N MET A 1 21.09 -22.93 -1.33
CA MET A 1 21.02 -22.18 -2.60
C MET A 1 19.88 -22.77 -3.42
N SER A 2 18.67 -22.25 -3.22
CA SER A 2 17.44 -22.74 -3.85
C SER A 2 17.38 -22.31 -5.32
N ASN A 3 16.77 -23.15 -6.16
CA ASN A 3 16.95 -23.30 -7.59
C ASN A 3 16.40 -22.09 -8.38
N ASN A 4 17.29 -21.18 -8.82
CA ASN A 4 16.96 -20.00 -9.63
C ASN A 4 16.18 -20.35 -10.92
N LYS A 5 16.40 -21.56 -11.45
CA LYS A 5 15.76 -22.05 -12.68
C LYS A 5 14.25 -22.23 -12.58
N ASP A 6 13.74 -22.64 -11.42
CA ASP A 6 12.29 -22.88 -11.26
C ASP A 6 11.52 -21.55 -11.19
N TRP A 7 12.13 -20.53 -10.58
CA TRP A 7 11.62 -19.16 -10.57
C TRP A 7 11.62 -18.53 -11.96
N ASP A 8 12.70 -18.68 -12.71
CA ASP A 8 12.78 -18.18 -14.09
C ASP A 8 11.71 -18.82 -14.99
N ILE A 9 11.47 -20.12 -14.83
CA ILE A 9 10.42 -20.84 -15.57
C ILE A 9 9.03 -20.35 -15.15
N ALA A 10 8.78 -20.11 -13.86
CA ALA A 10 7.51 -19.60 -13.37
C ALA A 10 7.22 -18.18 -13.87
N ILE A 11 8.21 -17.29 -13.81
CA ILE A 11 8.12 -15.92 -14.34
C ILE A 11 7.87 -15.97 -15.84
N LYS A 12 8.65 -16.76 -16.60
CA LYS A 12 8.49 -16.89 -18.05
C LYS A 12 7.07 -17.33 -18.42
N ARG A 13 6.54 -18.36 -17.75
CA ARG A 13 5.17 -18.83 -17.99
C ARG A 13 4.11 -17.76 -17.66
N GLY A 14 4.29 -17.04 -16.55
CA GLY A 14 3.38 -15.96 -16.15
C GLY A 14 3.39 -14.80 -17.14
N VAL A 15 4.56 -14.43 -17.64
CA VAL A 15 4.77 -13.39 -18.65
C VAL A 15 4.15 -13.81 -19.98
N GLU A 16 4.46 -15.02 -20.47
CA GLU A 16 3.96 -15.56 -21.74
C GLU A 16 2.44 -15.63 -21.81
N HIS A 17 1.75 -15.90 -20.70
CA HIS A 17 0.28 -15.97 -20.67
C HIS A 17 -0.39 -14.62 -20.43
N ASN A 18 0.14 -13.80 -19.52
CA ASN A 18 -0.53 -12.57 -19.11
C ASN A 18 -0.26 -11.41 -20.06
N ILE A 19 0.96 -11.26 -20.57
CA ILE A 19 1.32 -10.11 -21.41
C ILE A 19 0.49 -10.08 -22.70
N PRO A 20 0.35 -11.18 -23.48
CA PRO A 20 -0.48 -11.17 -24.68
C PRO A 20 -1.94 -10.87 -24.37
N ARG A 21 -2.45 -11.32 -23.21
CA ARG A 21 -3.82 -11.06 -22.78
C ARG A 21 -4.04 -9.58 -22.46
N VAL A 22 -3.11 -8.94 -21.76
CA VAL A 22 -3.15 -7.50 -21.48
C VAL A 22 -3.15 -6.71 -22.79
N PHE A 23 -2.24 -7.02 -23.72
CA PHE A 23 -2.21 -6.33 -25.03
C PHE A 23 -3.45 -6.58 -25.87
N LYS A 24 -4.04 -7.78 -25.81
CA LYS A 24 -5.32 -8.06 -26.46
C LYS A 24 -6.42 -7.15 -25.91
N VAL A 25 -6.55 -7.06 -24.58
CA VAL A 25 -7.54 -6.22 -23.91
C VAL A 25 -7.34 -4.74 -24.27
N LEU A 26 -6.11 -4.23 -24.28
CA LEU A 26 -5.83 -2.84 -24.65
C LEU A 26 -6.20 -2.54 -26.11
N ARG A 27 -5.95 -3.48 -27.04
CA ARG A 27 -6.37 -3.34 -28.44
C ARG A 27 -7.89 -3.37 -28.60
N GLU A 28 -8.57 -4.25 -27.88
CA GLU A 28 -10.04 -4.37 -27.92
C GLU A 28 -10.74 -3.21 -27.21
N HIS A 29 -10.04 -2.53 -26.29
CA HIS A 29 -10.55 -1.41 -25.52
C HIS A 29 -9.56 -0.22 -25.50
N PRO A 30 -9.37 0.51 -26.63
CA PRO A 30 -8.38 1.59 -26.72
C PRO A 30 -8.59 2.73 -25.72
N TYR A 31 -9.83 2.95 -25.26
CA TYR A 31 -10.14 3.96 -24.25
C TYR A 31 -9.45 3.69 -22.89
N LEU A 32 -9.00 2.47 -22.62
CA LEU A 32 -8.26 2.14 -21.40
C LEU A 32 -6.90 2.84 -21.34
N GLU A 33 -6.25 3.06 -22.48
CA GLU A 33 -4.98 3.81 -22.52
C GLU A 33 -5.19 5.27 -22.12
N ASP A 34 -6.28 5.88 -22.59
CA ASP A 34 -6.70 7.23 -22.21
C ASP A 34 -7.00 7.33 -20.71
N LEU A 35 -7.72 6.36 -20.15
CA LEU A 35 -8.00 6.28 -18.72
C LEU A 35 -6.72 6.10 -17.90
N ALA A 36 -5.81 5.23 -18.33
CA ALA A 36 -4.53 5.03 -17.66
C ALA A 36 -3.68 6.31 -17.64
N ARG A 37 -3.69 7.06 -18.75
CA ARG A 37 -3.05 8.38 -18.84
C ARG A 37 -3.67 9.38 -17.87
N LYS A 38 -5.00 9.48 -17.82
CA LYS A 38 -5.71 10.35 -16.86
C LYS A 38 -5.41 10.01 -15.40
N VAL A 39 -5.36 8.72 -15.05
CA VAL A 39 -4.97 8.27 -13.70
C VAL A 39 -3.53 8.69 -13.40
N ARG A 40 -2.61 8.56 -14.36
CA ARG A 40 -1.23 9.02 -14.21
C ARG A 40 -1.14 10.53 -14.02
N GLU A 41 -1.89 11.30 -14.80
CA GLU A 41 -1.96 12.77 -14.67
C GLU A 41 -2.45 13.17 -13.28
N GLY A 42 -3.53 12.56 -12.79
CA GLY A 42 -4.03 12.79 -11.43
C GLY A 42 -2.99 12.44 -10.36
N LYS A 43 -2.24 11.35 -10.53
CA LYS A 43 -1.14 11.00 -9.62
C LYS A 43 -0.04 12.07 -9.61
N LEU A 44 0.37 12.55 -10.78
CA LEU A 44 1.43 13.56 -10.90
C LEU A 44 1.00 14.90 -10.30
N GLU A 45 -0.26 15.27 -10.46
CA GLU A 45 -0.84 16.46 -9.83
C GLU A 45 -0.77 16.37 -8.29
N VAL A 46 -1.20 15.24 -7.72
CA VAL A 46 -1.11 15.01 -6.26
C VAL A 46 0.33 15.07 -5.76
N LEU A 47 1.27 14.48 -6.49
CA LEU A 47 2.69 14.50 -6.12
C LEU A 47 3.30 15.91 -6.19
N SER A 48 2.80 16.76 -7.09
CA SER A 48 3.30 18.14 -7.25
C SER A 48 2.76 19.08 -6.16
N ASN A 49 1.62 18.74 -5.55
CA ASN A 49 0.90 19.55 -4.57
C ASN A 49 0.67 18.78 -3.26
N LEU A 50 1.68 18.04 -2.79
CA LEU A 50 1.51 17.04 -1.72
C LEU A 50 0.98 17.65 -0.41
N ASP A 51 1.47 18.81 0.00
CA ASP A 51 1.03 19.49 1.23
C ASP A 51 -0.47 19.80 1.22
N HIS A 52 -0.98 20.26 0.06
CA HIS A 52 -2.40 20.55 -0.10
C HIS A 52 -3.26 19.29 0.03
N TYR A 53 -2.85 18.18 -0.59
CA TYR A 53 -3.61 16.93 -0.54
C TYR A 53 -3.49 16.23 0.82
N ILE A 54 -2.37 16.37 1.54
CA ILE A 54 -2.24 15.92 2.93
C ILE A 54 -3.24 16.67 3.81
N ASP A 55 -3.25 18.01 3.75
CA ASP A 55 -4.18 18.84 4.52
C ASP A 55 -5.65 18.53 4.19
N MET A 56 -5.98 18.38 2.91
CA MET A 56 -7.32 17.98 2.47
C MET A 56 -7.71 16.61 3.05
N THR A 57 -6.80 15.64 3.05
CA THR A 57 -7.05 14.29 3.58
C THR A 57 -7.27 14.32 5.09
N ILE A 58 -6.42 15.05 5.82
CA ILE A 58 -6.55 15.24 7.28
C ILE A 58 -7.92 15.83 7.62
N LYS A 59 -8.30 16.93 6.96
CA LYS A 59 -9.61 17.59 7.16
C LYS A 59 -10.78 16.68 6.84
N ALA A 60 -10.68 15.88 5.78
CA ALA A 60 -11.73 14.94 5.41
C ALA A 60 -11.93 13.84 6.47
N VAL A 61 -10.84 13.29 7.02
CA VAL A 61 -10.87 12.30 8.10
C VAL A 61 -11.46 12.90 9.38
N GLU A 62 -11.03 14.10 9.75
CA GLU A 62 -11.54 14.79 10.94
C GLU A 62 -13.02 15.13 10.83
N LYS A 63 -13.48 15.52 9.62
CA LYS A 63 -14.88 15.83 9.35
C LYS A 63 -15.82 14.66 9.62
N ILE A 64 -15.37 13.42 9.41
CA ILE A 64 -16.15 12.21 9.71
C ILE A 64 -15.96 11.68 11.13
N GLY A 65 -15.31 12.47 12.00
CA GLY A 65 -15.04 12.11 13.40
C GLY A 65 -13.80 11.23 13.59
N GLY A 66 -13.02 10.99 12.53
CA GLY A 66 -11.74 10.31 12.63
C GLY A 66 -10.67 11.19 13.26
N LYS A 67 -9.65 10.58 13.84
CA LYS A 67 -8.46 11.30 14.31
C LYS A 67 -7.31 11.07 13.34
N ALA A 68 -6.89 12.12 12.67
CA ALA A 68 -5.76 12.07 11.75
C ALA A 68 -4.43 12.24 12.49
N TYR A 69 -3.40 11.55 11.99
CA TYR A 69 -2.03 11.70 12.46
C TYR A 69 -1.11 11.79 11.24
N PHE A 70 -0.19 12.73 11.26
CA PHE A 70 0.82 12.88 10.23
C PHE A 70 2.16 12.34 10.72
N ALA A 71 2.86 11.62 9.84
CA ALA A 71 4.19 11.09 10.09
C ALA A 71 5.07 11.35 8.86
N GLU A 72 6.20 12.01 9.06
CA GLU A 72 7.13 12.36 7.98
C GLU A 72 7.95 11.17 7.50
N ASN A 73 8.10 10.15 8.35
CA ASN A 73 8.93 8.98 8.07
C ASN A 73 8.43 7.72 8.80
N ALA A 74 9.06 6.59 8.47
CA ALA A 74 8.71 5.27 8.99
C ALA A 74 8.87 5.14 10.53
N GLU A 75 9.80 5.87 11.15
CA GLU A 75 9.98 5.85 12.60
C GLU A 75 8.83 6.58 13.30
N GLN A 76 8.52 7.81 12.89
CA GLN A 76 7.39 8.56 13.43
C GLN A 76 6.07 7.79 13.26
N ALA A 77 5.86 7.17 12.10
CA ALA A 77 4.67 6.37 11.84
C ALA A 77 4.54 5.20 12.84
N ARG A 78 5.63 4.49 13.09
CA ARG A 78 5.68 3.40 14.07
C ARG A 78 5.41 3.92 15.48
N GLU A 79 6.06 5.00 15.91
CA GLU A 79 5.85 5.58 17.23
C GLU A 79 4.40 6.01 17.47
N ILE A 80 3.79 6.70 16.49
CA ILE A 80 2.40 7.13 16.56
C ILE A 80 1.49 5.93 16.76
N VAL A 81 1.60 4.91 15.90
CA VAL A 81 0.76 3.71 15.99
C VAL A 81 1.04 2.96 17.29
N GLY A 82 2.30 2.84 17.71
CA GLY A 82 2.69 2.23 18.97
C GLY A 82 2.05 2.90 20.18
N LYS A 83 2.00 4.25 20.21
CA LYS A 83 1.34 5.02 21.28
C LYS A 83 -0.18 4.81 21.29
N ILE A 84 -0.80 4.72 20.12
CA ILE A 84 -2.25 4.48 19.98
C ILE A 84 -2.62 3.07 20.45
N VAL A 85 -1.83 2.09 20.02
CA VAL A 85 -2.11 0.67 20.26
C VAL A 85 -1.71 0.26 21.68
N GLY A 86 -0.51 0.59 22.13
CA GLY A 86 0.08 0.08 23.37
C GLY A 86 0.67 -1.32 23.25
N SER A 87 0.74 -2.04 24.37
CA SER A 87 1.32 -3.39 24.49
C SER A 87 0.30 -4.43 24.95
N LYS A 88 0.64 -5.72 24.82
CA LYS A 88 -0.17 -6.88 25.28
C LYS A 88 -1.54 -6.98 24.62
N LYS A 89 -1.64 -6.59 23.35
CA LYS A 89 -2.88 -6.67 22.56
C LYS A 89 -2.75 -7.68 21.43
N ARG A 90 -3.90 -8.21 21.01
CA ARG A 90 -4.08 -8.91 19.74
C ARG A 90 -4.50 -7.91 18.68
N ILE A 91 -3.75 -7.86 17.58
CA ILE A 91 -3.91 -6.88 16.52
C ILE A 91 -4.11 -7.63 15.21
N VAL A 92 -5.13 -7.21 14.46
CA VAL A 92 -5.38 -7.68 13.11
C VAL A 92 -5.15 -6.50 12.16
N LEU A 93 -4.10 -6.59 11.35
CA LEU A 93 -3.78 -5.62 10.32
C LEU A 93 -4.47 -6.02 9.00
N GLY A 94 -5.06 -5.05 8.31
CA GLY A 94 -5.41 -5.22 6.91
C GLY A 94 -4.14 -5.24 6.04
N LYS A 95 -4.24 -5.81 4.84
CA LYS A 95 -3.14 -5.82 3.87
C LYS A 95 -2.73 -4.41 3.47
N SER A 96 -1.50 -4.03 3.77
CA SER A 96 -0.95 -2.72 3.40
C SER A 96 0.53 -2.80 3.07
N MET A 97 0.87 -2.51 1.81
CA MET A 97 2.27 -2.40 1.38
C MET A 97 3.01 -1.33 2.16
N VAL A 98 2.37 -0.19 2.45
CA VAL A 98 2.98 0.88 3.22
C VAL A 98 3.31 0.41 4.64
N ALA A 99 2.40 -0.32 5.30
CA ALA A 99 2.64 -0.86 6.63
C ALA A 99 3.80 -1.88 6.64
N TYR A 100 3.94 -2.65 5.56
CA TYR A 100 5.07 -3.55 5.34
C TYR A 100 6.39 -2.78 5.16
N GLU A 101 6.41 -1.77 4.29
CA GLU A 101 7.57 -0.94 3.98
C GLU A 101 8.09 -0.19 5.22
N VAL A 102 7.20 0.35 6.06
CA VAL A 102 7.60 1.01 7.31
C VAL A 102 7.95 0.03 8.45
N GLY A 103 7.81 -1.29 8.22
CA GLY A 103 8.13 -2.31 9.21
C GLY A 103 7.17 -2.34 10.41
N LEU A 104 5.92 -1.91 10.24
CA LEU A 104 4.97 -1.68 11.33
C LEU A 104 4.69 -2.95 12.14
N ARG A 105 4.50 -4.10 11.47
CA ARG A 105 4.23 -5.38 12.13
C ARG A 105 5.34 -5.74 13.12
N LYS A 106 6.60 -5.72 12.65
CA LYS A 106 7.77 -6.09 13.47
C LYS A 106 7.89 -5.17 14.68
N TYR A 107 7.63 -3.88 14.48
CA TYR A 107 7.62 -2.90 15.55
C TYR A 107 6.55 -3.19 16.60
N LEU A 108 5.30 -3.43 16.19
CA LEU A 108 4.23 -3.74 17.14
C LEU A 108 4.47 -5.05 17.89
N GLN A 109 5.04 -6.07 17.23
CA GLN A 109 5.47 -7.32 17.88
C GLN A 109 6.56 -7.07 18.94
N SER A 110 7.48 -6.13 18.70
CA SER A 110 8.51 -5.76 19.67
C SER A 110 7.94 -5.10 20.94
N LEU A 111 6.70 -4.60 20.88
CA LEU A 111 5.96 -4.04 22.01
C LEU A 111 5.08 -5.09 22.72
N ASP A 112 5.42 -6.38 22.65
CA ASP A 112 4.67 -7.47 23.30
C ASP A 112 3.22 -7.62 22.80
N ASN A 113 3.01 -7.42 21.49
CA ASN A 113 1.71 -7.62 20.83
C ASN A 113 1.69 -8.86 19.94
N GLU A 114 0.52 -9.50 19.85
CA GLU A 114 0.23 -10.58 18.92
C GLU A 114 -0.34 -9.99 17.62
N VAL A 115 0.42 -9.99 16.53
CA VAL A 115 0.07 -9.26 15.29
C VAL A 115 -0.17 -10.19 14.11
N TRP A 116 -1.42 -10.24 13.67
CA TRP A 116 -1.88 -10.97 12.49
C TRP A 116 -2.14 -10.01 11.33
N GLU A 117 -2.02 -10.50 10.11
CA GLU A 117 -2.41 -9.77 8.90
C GLU A 117 -3.44 -10.63 8.19
N THR A 118 -4.50 -10.00 7.75
CA THR A 118 -5.61 -10.65 7.07
C THR A 118 -5.83 -9.98 5.72
N ASP A 119 -6.21 -10.78 4.73
CA ASP A 119 -6.71 -10.29 3.44
C ASP A 119 -8.19 -9.85 3.54
N LEU A 120 -8.80 -9.95 4.73
CA LEU A 120 -10.14 -9.41 5.03
C LEU A 120 -10.02 -7.92 5.38
N GLY A 121 -9.75 -7.11 4.37
CA GLY A 121 -9.93 -5.65 4.38
C GLY A 121 -11.10 -5.27 3.48
#